data_AF-A0A1F3KLH3-F1
#
_entry.id   AF-A0A1F3KLH3-F1
#
_cell.length_a   1.000
_cell.length_b   1.000
_cell.length_c   1.000
_cell.angle_alpha   90.00
_cell.angle_beta   90.00
_cell.angle_gamma   90.00
#
_symmetry.space_group_name_H-M   'P 1'
#
loop_
_entity.id
_entity.type
_entity.pdbx_description
1 polymer ?
#
loop_
_entity_poly.entity_id
_entity_poly.type
_entity_poly.pdbx_seq_one_letter_code
_entity_poly.pdbx_strand_id
1 'polypeptide(L)'
;MANLLTSSIGKKITMSLAGLFLAVFLLVHLGINMLLIVSDTYTFNVAANFMASNKLIKVVEIVLFLGIFLHIIYGIWLQIQNWMSRPVGYAKSNNSQTSFFSKYMIHTAVVILIFLVIHLVDFFFKSKFMKDSMPPEVAPGIEDMATIVIAKFKQLPFVIIYLVCFLLLGFHLFHAFQSAFQTFGFSHKKYTPCIKTVGVIYALIIIFGYSLIALVIYLSPNY
;
A
#
# COMPACT_ATOMS: atom_id res chain seq x y z
N MET A 1 28.67 -17.70 -10.48
CA MET A 1 27.25 -17.52 -10.87
C MET A 1 26.63 -16.54 -9.89
N ALA A 2 26.14 -15.38 -10.34
CA ALA A 2 25.56 -14.40 -9.42
C ALA A 2 24.20 -14.93 -8.92
N ASN A 3 24.09 -15.15 -7.62
CA ASN A 3 22.87 -15.68 -7.02
C ASN A 3 21.76 -14.61 -7.09
N LEU A 4 20.58 -15.01 -7.56
CA LEU A 4 19.44 -14.10 -7.81
C LEU A 4 18.94 -13.44 -6.50
N LEU A 5 19.28 -14.02 -5.34
CA LEU A 5 18.89 -13.50 -4.03
C LEU A 5 19.95 -12.58 -3.38
N THR A 6 21.24 -12.74 -3.70
CA THR A 6 22.32 -12.00 -3.01
C THR A 6 22.92 -10.88 -3.85
N SER A 7 22.82 -10.97 -5.17
CA SER A 7 23.33 -9.96 -6.10
C SER A 7 22.57 -8.63 -5.98
N SER A 8 23.24 -7.51 -6.25
CA SER A 8 22.64 -6.17 -6.25
C SER A 8 21.46 -6.06 -7.20
N ILE A 9 21.56 -6.69 -8.38
CA ILE A 9 20.47 -6.72 -9.37
C ILE A 9 19.29 -7.58 -8.89
N GLY A 10 19.60 -8.76 -8.34
CA GLY A 10 18.60 -9.69 -7.82
C GLY A 10 17.74 -9.07 -6.74
N LYS A 11 18.36 -8.39 -5.76
CA LYS A 11 17.67 -7.64 -4.70
C LYS A 11 16.68 -6.62 -5.23
N LYS A 12 17.09 -5.83 -6.24
CA LYS A 12 16.21 -4.83 -6.86
C LYS A 12 15.05 -5.46 -7.59
N ILE A 13 15.28 -6.57 -8.31
CA ILE A 13 14.22 -7.32 -9.00
C ILE A 13 13.22 -7.86 -7.98
N THR A 14 13.68 -8.52 -6.91
CA THR A 14 12.81 -9.04 -5.86
C THR A 14 12.00 -7.93 -5.18
N MET A 15 12.64 -6.81 -4.83
CA MET A 15 11.95 -5.66 -4.25
C MET A 15 10.88 -5.08 -5.20
N SER A 16 11.19 -5.00 -6.50
CA SER A 16 10.29 -4.45 -7.53
C SER A 16 9.10 -5.37 -7.79
N LEU A 17 9.32 -6.68 -7.86
CA LEU A 17 8.24 -7.68 -8.00
C LEU A 17 7.30 -7.61 -6.81
N ALA A 18 7.84 -7.61 -5.58
CA ALA A 18 7.04 -7.47 -4.37
C ALA A 18 6.25 -6.15 -4.39
N GLY A 19 6.89 -5.03 -4.73
CA GLY A 19 6.23 -3.72 -4.80
C GLY A 19 5.08 -3.65 -5.83
N LEU A 20 5.26 -4.22 -7.02
CA LEU A 20 4.21 -4.27 -8.04
C LEU A 20 3.05 -5.17 -7.61
N PHE A 21 3.33 -6.31 -6.96
CA PHE A 21 2.30 -7.16 -6.40
C PHE A 21 1.48 -6.43 -5.31
N LEU A 22 2.14 -5.70 -4.40
CA LEU A 22 1.46 -4.85 -3.41
C LEU A 22 0.63 -3.74 -4.07
N ALA A 23 1.07 -3.18 -5.20
CA ALA A 23 0.30 -2.20 -5.95
C ALA A 23 -0.99 -2.81 -6.54
N VAL A 24 -0.94 -4.03 -7.06
CA VAL A 24 -2.17 -4.73 -7.51
C VAL A 24 -3.11 -4.98 -6.32
N PHE A 25 -2.58 -5.43 -5.18
CA PHE A 25 -3.36 -5.59 -3.96
C PHE A 25 -4.06 -4.30 -3.55
N LEU A 26 -3.35 -3.16 -3.52
CA LEU A 26 -3.92 -1.86 -3.15
C LEU A 26 -5.10 -1.46 -4.04
N LEU A 27 -5.07 -1.79 -5.33
CA LEU A 27 -6.15 -1.49 -6.27
C LEU A 27 -7.39 -2.36 -6.01
N VAL A 28 -7.20 -3.67 -5.81
CA VAL A 28 -8.30 -4.59 -5.44
C VAL A 28 -8.89 -4.21 -4.09
N HIS A 29 -8.02 -3.94 -3.11
CA HIS A 29 -8.41 -3.50 -1.78
C HIS A 29 -9.22 -2.20 -1.84
N LEU A 30 -8.82 -1.22 -2.65
CA LEU A 30 -9.58 0.00 -2.86
C LEU A 30 -10.95 -0.31 -3.49
N GLY A 31 -10.98 -1.17 -4.51
CA GLY A 31 -12.21 -1.56 -5.20
C GLY A 31 -13.27 -2.14 -4.28
N ILE A 32 -12.88 -3.05 -3.38
CA ILE A 32 -13.80 -3.60 -2.36
C ILE A 32 -14.22 -2.52 -1.36
N ASN A 33 -13.29 -1.70 -0.87
CA ASN A 33 -13.61 -0.64 0.10
C ASN A 33 -14.51 0.46 -0.48
N MET A 34 -14.45 0.73 -1.79
CA MET A 34 -15.35 1.68 -2.45
C MET A 34 -16.81 1.26 -2.36
N LEU A 35 -17.13 -0.04 -2.20
CA LEU A 35 -18.50 -0.53 -2.03
C LEU A 35 -19.21 0.13 -0.84
N LEU A 36 -18.48 0.55 0.19
CA LEU A 36 -19.03 1.30 1.33
C LEU A 36 -19.75 2.58 0.91
N ILE A 37 -19.29 3.24 -0.16
CA ILE A 37 -19.81 4.55 -0.57
C ILE A 37 -20.54 4.55 -1.92
N VAL A 38 -20.32 3.53 -2.77
CA VAL A 38 -20.99 3.43 -4.08
C VAL A 38 -22.15 2.43 -4.08
N SER A 39 -22.25 1.57 -3.06
CA SER A 39 -23.34 0.60 -2.88
C SER A 39 -23.93 0.77 -1.48
N ASP A 40 -23.65 -0.17 -0.58
CA ASP A 40 -24.22 -0.26 0.76
C ASP A 40 -23.33 -1.14 1.66
N THR A 41 -23.57 -1.07 2.97
CA THR A 41 -22.79 -1.81 3.98
C THR A 41 -22.94 -3.32 3.87
N TYR A 42 -24.11 -3.83 3.46
CA TYR A 42 -24.34 -5.25 3.30
C TYR A 42 -23.54 -5.82 2.12
N THR A 43 -23.55 -5.16 0.97
CA THR A 43 -22.74 -5.52 -0.20
C THR A 43 -21.25 -5.50 0.11
N PHE A 44 -20.76 -4.50 0.86
CA PHE A 44 -19.39 -4.49 1.36
C PHE A 44 -19.10 -5.69 2.26
N ASN A 45 -19.97 -6.01 3.23
CA ASN A 45 -19.78 -7.13 4.15
C ASN A 45 -19.78 -8.49 3.44
N VAL A 46 -20.66 -8.69 2.45
CA VAL A 46 -20.66 -9.89 1.59
C VAL A 46 -19.34 -10.02 0.84
N ALA A 47 -18.85 -8.92 0.24
CA ALA A 47 -17.58 -8.90 -0.47
C ALA A 47 -16.40 -9.14 0.48
N ALA A 48 -16.40 -8.54 1.67
CA ALA A 48 -15.38 -8.74 2.70
C ALA A 48 -15.36 -10.20 3.18
N ASN A 49 -16.53 -10.81 3.38
CA ASN A 49 -16.63 -12.24 3.72
C ASN A 49 -16.11 -13.13 2.58
N PHE A 50 -16.41 -12.82 1.32
CA PHE A 50 -15.84 -13.54 0.18
C PHE A 50 -14.31 -13.48 0.18
N MET A 51 -13.73 -12.31 0.41
CA MET A 51 -12.27 -12.15 0.54
C MET A 51 -11.72 -12.96 1.73
N ALA A 52 -12.46 -13.02 2.84
CA ALA A 52 -12.06 -13.70 4.06
C ALA A 52 -12.25 -15.22 4.07
N SER A 53 -13.13 -15.77 3.24
CA SER A 53 -13.52 -17.20 3.25
C SER A 53 -13.05 -17.99 2.03
N ASN A 54 -12.78 -17.32 0.91
CA ASN A 54 -12.35 -17.98 -0.32
C ASN A 54 -10.96 -18.61 -0.15
N LYS A 55 -10.83 -19.92 -0.41
CA LYS A 55 -9.60 -20.70 -0.24
C LYS A 55 -8.43 -20.18 -1.07
N LEU A 56 -8.68 -19.74 -2.30
CA LEU A 56 -7.63 -19.17 -3.17
C LEU A 56 -7.16 -17.84 -2.60
N ILE A 57 -8.09 -17.00 -2.15
CA ILE A 57 -7.75 -15.70 -1.56
C ILE A 57 -6.98 -15.87 -0.24
N LYS A 58 -7.26 -16.92 0.53
CA LYS A 58 -6.44 -17.28 1.70
C LYS A 58 -4.99 -17.61 1.37
N VAL A 59 -4.75 -18.30 0.26
CA VAL A 59 -3.37 -18.52 -0.21
C VAL A 59 -2.74 -17.19 -0.61
N VAL A 60 -3.48 -16.34 -1.33
CA VAL A 60 -3.02 -14.99 -1.70
C VAL A 60 -2.75 -14.12 -0.47
N GLU A 61 -3.52 -14.23 0.62
CA GLU A 61 -3.31 -13.54 1.91
C GLU A 61 -1.94 -13.89 2.50
N ILE A 62 -1.56 -15.18 2.50
CA ILE A 62 -0.22 -15.61 2.95
C ILE A 62 0.87 -15.03 2.05
N VAL A 63 0.68 -15.11 0.73
CA VAL A 63 1.62 -14.54 -0.26
C VAL A 63 1.71 -13.02 -0.12
N LEU A 64 0.61 -12.34 0.24
CA LEU A 64 0.54 -10.90 0.51
C LEU A 64 1.47 -10.54 1.66
N PHE A 65 1.34 -11.20 2.81
CA PHE A 65 2.23 -10.95 3.95
C PHE A 65 3.69 -11.23 3.61
N LEU A 66 3.99 -12.34 2.91
CA LEU A 66 5.34 -12.61 2.44
C LEU A 66 5.86 -11.49 1.52
N GLY A 67 5.04 -11.01 0.59
CA GLY A 67 5.35 -9.87 -0.29
C GLY A 67 5.64 -8.59 0.49
N ILE A 68 4.84 -8.27 1.51
CA ILE A 68 5.08 -7.14 2.42
C ILE A 68 6.43 -7.26 3.11
N PHE A 69 6.72 -8.42 3.72
CA PHE A 69 8.00 -8.63 4.42
C PHE A 69 9.19 -8.54 3.48
N LEU A 70 9.13 -9.20 2.32
CA LEU A 70 10.20 -9.14 1.32
C LEU A 70 10.42 -7.70 0.84
N HIS A 71 9.36 -6.96 0.56
CA HIS A 71 9.46 -5.56 0.14
C HIS A 71 10.16 -4.70 1.18
N ILE A 72 9.79 -4.83 2.46
CA ILE A 72 10.39 -4.07 3.58
C ILE A 72 11.85 -4.47 3.77
N ILE A 73 12.15 -5.78 3.87
CA ILE A 73 13.50 -6.30 4.14
C ILE A 73 14.46 -5.87 3.04
N TYR A 74 14.12 -6.09 1.76
CA TYR A 74 14.99 -5.68 0.66
C TYR A 74 15.06 -4.16 0.52
N GLY A 75 13.99 -3.43 0.81
CA GLY A 75 14.00 -1.97 0.83
C GLY A 75 14.98 -1.40 1.85
N ILE A 76 14.95 -1.90 3.09
CA ILE A 76 15.89 -1.52 4.16
C ILE A 76 17.31 -1.96 3.79
N TRP A 77 17.49 -3.19 3.29
CA TRP A 77 18.81 -3.67 2.90
C TRP A 77 19.44 -2.77 1.82
N LEU A 78 18.69 -2.47 0.75
CA LEU A 78 19.17 -1.59 -0.32
C LEU A 78 19.44 -0.17 0.21
N GLN A 79 18.63 0.33 1.14
CA GLN A 79 18.87 1.63 1.76
C GLN A 79 20.17 1.66 2.56
N ILE A 80 20.42 0.63 3.38
CA ILE A 80 21.68 0.51 4.14
C ILE A 80 22.87 0.41 3.20
N GLN A 81 22.78 -0.38 2.12
CA GLN A 81 23.83 -0.43 1.10
C GLN A 81 24.07 0.92 0.41
N ASN A 82 23.00 1.69 0.14
CA ASN A 82 23.12 3.04 -0.41
C ASN A 82 23.85 4.00 0.55
N TRP A 83 23.62 3.87 1.86
CA TRP A 83 24.35 4.66 2.87
C TRP A 83 25.80 4.21 3.02
N MET A 84 26.07 2.91 3.13
CA MET A 84 27.43 2.38 3.27
C MET A 84 28.30 2.63 2.04
N SER A 85 27.71 2.68 0.85
CA SER A 85 28.44 3.03 -0.39
C SER A 85 28.76 4.53 -0.49
N ARG A 86 28.24 5.36 0.43
CA ARG A 86 28.43 6.81 0.44
C ARG A 86 28.66 7.35 1.87
N PRO A 87 29.78 7.00 2.52
CA PRO A 87 30.09 7.44 3.87
C PRO A 87 30.44 8.94 3.95
N VAL A 88 30.94 9.54 2.85
CA VAL A 88 31.21 10.97 2.74
C VAL A 88 30.25 11.57 1.70
N GLY A 89 29.52 12.62 2.09
CA GLY A 89 28.60 13.34 1.21
C GLY A 89 29.33 14.07 0.07
N TYR A 90 28.61 14.40 -0.99
CA TYR A 90 29.22 15.14 -2.11
C TYR A 90 29.60 16.57 -1.69
N ALA A 91 30.84 16.98 -2.01
CA ALA A 91 31.32 18.35 -1.79
C ALA A 91 30.55 19.41 -2.61
N LYS A 92 29.88 19.00 -3.69
CA LYS A 92 28.93 19.80 -4.47
C LYS A 92 27.71 18.96 -4.79
N SER A 93 26.54 19.61 -4.92
CA SER A 93 25.36 18.96 -5.47
C SER A 93 25.71 18.31 -6.83
N ASN A 94 25.56 16.99 -6.92
CA ASN A 94 25.77 16.25 -8.16
C ASN A 94 24.63 16.61 -9.14
N ASN A 95 24.95 16.91 -10.40
CA ASN A 95 24.00 17.02 -11.51
C ASN A 95 23.42 15.65 -11.92
N SER A 96 23.29 14.71 -10.98
CA SER A 96 22.76 13.39 -11.26
C SER A 96 21.27 13.49 -11.54
N GLN A 97 20.83 12.79 -12.58
CA GLN A 97 19.41 12.60 -12.99
C GLN A 97 18.54 11.89 -11.92
N THR A 98 19.00 11.79 -10.67
CA THR A 98 18.26 11.19 -9.56
C THR A 98 17.10 12.10 -9.19
N SER A 99 15.87 11.58 -9.29
CA SER A 99 14.66 12.32 -8.91
C SER A 99 14.76 12.85 -7.48
N PHE A 100 14.33 14.11 -7.28
CA PHE A 100 14.33 14.78 -5.97
C PHE A 100 13.75 13.91 -4.85
N PHE A 101 12.63 13.25 -5.15
CA PHE A 101 11.92 12.41 -4.20
C PHE A 101 12.58 11.07 -3.91
N SER A 102 13.53 10.61 -4.72
CA SER A 102 14.33 9.41 -4.39
C SER A 102 15.07 9.58 -3.06
N LYS A 103 15.39 10.82 -2.66
CA LYS A 103 16.00 11.16 -1.37
C LYS A 103 15.05 10.89 -0.19
N TYR A 104 13.74 10.97 -0.40
CA TYR A 104 12.72 10.84 0.65
C TYR A 104 12.04 9.47 0.67
N MET A 105 12.41 8.53 -0.21
CA MET A 105 11.74 7.22 -0.31
C MET A 105 11.74 6.42 0.99
N ILE A 106 12.85 6.41 1.74
CA ILE A 106 12.89 5.72 3.03
C ILE A 106 11.99 6.41 4.08
N HIS A 107 11.86 7.73 4.01
CA HIS A 107 11.04 8.49 4.95
C HIS A 107 9.55 8.20 4.73
N THR A 108 9.10 8.20 3.46
CA THR A 108 7.72 7.80 3.14
C THR A 108 7.48 6.34 3.51
N ALA A 109 8.46 5.45 3.27
CA ALA A 109 8.35 4.03 3.65
C ALA A 109 8.17 3.82 5.17
N VAL A 110 8.91 4.55 6.01
CA VAL A 110 8.78 4.45 7.47
C VAL A 110 7.41 4.92 7.94
N VAL A 111 6.91 6.05 7.41
CA VAL A 111 5.56 6.52 7.77
C VAL A 111 4.49 5.54 7.31
N ILE A 112 4.61 4.98 6.10
CA ILE A 112 3.71 3.95 5.58
C ILE A 112 3.78 2.68 6.42
N LEU A 113 4.95 2.29 6.94
CA LEU A 113 5.08 1.13 7.81
C LEU A 113 4.34 1.33 9.13
N ILE A 114 4.48 2.51 9.75
CA ILE A 114 3.72 2.87 10.96
C ILE A 114 2.21 2.83 10.67
N PHE A 115 1.81 3.45 9.55
CA PHE A 115 0.43 3.41 9.09
C PHE A 115 -0.08 1.98 8.86
N LEU A 116 0.72 1.12 8.24
CA LEU A 116 0.38 -0.28 7.99
C LEU A 116 0.15 -1.05 9.29
N VAL A 117 0.98 -0.82 10.32
CA VAL A 117 0.78 -1.44 11.64
C VAL A 117 -0.54 -0.96 12.26
N ILE A 118 -0.79 0.36 12.27
CA ILE A 118 -2.05 0.93 12.77
C ILE A 118 -3.24 0.33 12.01
N HIS A 119 -3.18 0.29 10.68
CA HIS A 119 -4.20 -0.26 9.81
C HIS A 119 -4.48 -1.74 10.09
N LEU A 120 -3.43 -2.56 10.23
CA LEU A 120 -3.57 -3.98 10.55
C LEU A 120 -4.19 -4.18 11.94
N VAL A 121 -3.79 -3.39 12.94
CA VAL A 121 -4.38 -3.45 14.28
C VAL A 121 -5.87 -3.05 14.24
N ASP A 122 -6.19 -1.99 13.51
CA ASP A 122 -7.55 -1.44 13.47
C ASP A 122 -8.55 -2.35 12.76
N PHE A 123 -8.12 -3.16 11.78
CA PHE A 123 -9.03 -3.97 10.96
C PHE A 123 -8.70 -5.45 10.96
N PHE A 124 -7.46 -5.83 10.63
CA PHE A 124 -7.08 -7.24 10.48
C PHE A 124 -7.03 -7.97 11.82
N PHE A 125 -6.36 -7.42 12.83
CA PHE A 125 -6.24 -8.08 14.14
C PHE A 125 -7.58 -8.12 14.87
N LYS A 126 -8.38 -7.05 14.79
CA LYS A 126 -9.73 -7.04 15.37
C LYS A 126 -10.62 -8.13 14.78
N SER A 127 -10.67 -8.23 13.45
CA SER A 127 -11.49 -9.26 12.77
C SER A 127 -10.99 -10.69 13.02
N LYS A 128 -9.67 -10.92 13.11
CA LYS A 128 -9.11 -12.28 13.23
C LYS A 128 -8.99 -12.82 14.66
N PHE A 129 -8.66 -11.97 15.62
CA PHE A 129 -8.18 -12.43 16.93
C PHE A 129 -8.96 -11.88 18.12
N MET A 130 -9.73 -10.82 17.95
CA MET A 130 -10.47 -10.19 19.06
C MET A 130 -11.94 -10.62 19.01
N LYS A 131 -12.23 -11.84 19.50
CA LYS A 131 -13.59 -12.41 19.51
C LYS A 131 -14.61 -11.55 20.26
N ASP A 132 -14.23 -10.94 21.38
CA ASP A 132 -15.09 -10.03 22.16
C ASP A 132 -15.29 -8.67 21.47
N SER A 133 -14.57 -8.43 20.37
CA SER A 133 -14.65 -7.24 19.51
C SER A 133 -15.04 -7.61 18.08
N MET A 134 -15.43 -8.87 17.82
CA MET A 134 -15.91 -9.26 16.50
C MET A 134 -17.22 -8.52 16.26
N PRO A 135 -17.39 -7.94 15.07
CA PRO A 135 -18.67 -7.35 14.73
C PRO A 135 -19.76 -8.41 14.81
N PRO A 136 -20.97 -8.03 15.23
CA PRO A 136 -22.12 -8.92 15.06
C PRO A 136 -22.22 -9.36 13.59
N GLU A 137 -22.79 -10.54 13.37
CA GLU A 137 -23.05 -11.00 12.02
C GLU A 137 -24.25 -10.25 11.43
N VAL A 138 -24.13 -9.74 10.20
CA VAL A 138 -25.26 -9.18 9.45
C VAL A 138 -26.13 -10.27 8.81
N ALA A 139 -25.55 -11.46 8.63
CA ALA A 139 -26.18 -12.67 8.13
C ALA A 139 -25.32 -13.88 8.53
N PRO A 140 -25.83 -15.13 8.54
CA PRO A 140 -25.07 -16.30 8.97
C PRO A 140 -23.69 -16.42 8.30
N GLY A 141 -22.64 -16.30 9.09
CA GLY A 141 -21.25 -16.35 8.64
C GLY A 141 -20.76 -15.10 7.87
N ILE A 142 -21.47 -13.97 7.97
CA ILE A 142 -21.08 -12.68 7.38
C ILE A 142 -20.90 -11.66 8.50
N GLU A 143 -19.64 -11.38 8.83
CA GLU A 143 -19.26 -10.41 9.86
C GLU A 143 -19.50 -8.95 9.40
N ASP A 144 -19.97 -8.08 10.31
CA ASP A 144 -20.19 -6.66 10.04
C ASP A 144 -18.90 -5.80 10.04
N MET A 145 -18.04 -6.03 9.05
CA MET A 145 -16.82 -5.24 8.86
C MET A 145 -17.09 -3.76 8.58
N ALA A 146 -18.21 -3.43 7.93
CA ALA A 146 -18.59 -2.07 7.58
C ALA A 146 -18.65 -1.19 8.84
N THR A 147 -19.28 -1.69 9.91
CA THR A 147 -19.39 -0.96 11.18
C THR A 147 -18.02 -0.64 11.78
N ILE A 148 -17.02 -1.53 11.70
CA ILE A 148 -15.65 -1.24 12.18
C ILE A 148 -15.06 -0.06 11.38
N VAL A 149 -15.16 -0.11 10.06
CA VAL A 149 -14.60 0.91 9.16
C VAL A 149 -15.28 2.25 9.38
N ILE A 150 -16.60 2.26 9.46
CA ILE A 150 -17.41 3.47 9.72
C ILE A 150 -17.05 4.07 11.07
N ALA A 151 -17.08 3.28 12.14
CA ALA A 151 -16.76 3.75 13.49
C ALA A 151 -15.35 4.36 13.59
N LYS A 152 -14.39 3.84 12.84
CA LYS A 152 -13.04 4.39 12.75
C LYS A 152 -13.02 5.76 12.06
N PHE A 153 -13.67 5.88 10.90
CA PHE A 153 -13.67 7.13 10.12
C PHE A 153 -14.66 8.19 10.61
N LYS A 154 -15.50 7.88 11.61
CA LYS A 154 -16.24 8.92 12.36
C LYS A 154 -15.40 9.68 13.36
N GLN A 155 -14.18 9.24 13.63
CA GLN A 155 -13.28 9.91 14.56
C GLN A 155 -12.31 10.81 13.79
N LEU A 156 -12.48 12.13 13.91
CA LEU A 156 -11.70 13.15 13.19
C LEU A 156 -10.17 12.93 13.26
N PRO A 157 -9.56 12.60 14.42
CA PRO A 157 -8.12 12.37 14.48
C PRO A 157 -7.65 11.26 13.52
N PHE A 158 -8.42 10.17 13.42
CA PHE A 158 -8.09 9.06 12.52
C PHE A 158 -8.26 9.45 11.05
N VAL A 159 -9.28 10.23 10.70
CA VAL A 159 -9.46 10.77 9.35
C VAL A 159 -8.24 11.58 8.93
N ILE A 160 -7.79 12.52 9.76
CA ILE A 160 -6.63 13.38 9.46
C ILE A 160 -5.37 12.52 9.28
N ILE A 161 -5.10 11.59 10.21
CA ILE A 161 -3.93 10.71 10.13
C ILE A 161 -3.95 9.89 8.84
N TYR A 162 -5.10 9.29 8.49
CA TYR A 162 -5.23 8.46 7.30
C TYR A 162 -5.06 9.28 6.02
N LEU A 163 -5.63 10.49 5.92
CA LEU A 163 -5.45 11.36 4.77
C LEU A 163 -3.99 11.72 4.53
N VAL A 164 -3.24 12.06 5.59
CA VAL A 164 -1.80 12.32 5.49
C VAL A 164 -1.05 11.07 5.03
N CYS A 165 -1.39 9.89 5.58
CA CYS A 165 -0.77 8.63 5.19
C CYS A 165 -1.07 8.26 3.74
N PHE A 166 -2.29 8.48 3.25
CA PHE A 166 -2.65 8.23 1.85
C PHE A 166 -1.88 9.14 0.90
N LEU A 167 -1.70 10.41 1.24
CA LEU A 167 -0.88 11.33 0.45
C LEU A 167 0.58 10.87 0.38
N LEU A 168 1.18 10.47 1.52
CA LEU A 168 2.54 9.94 1.58
C LEU A 168 2.69 8.60 0.83
N LEU A 169 1.67 7.73 0.91
CA LEU A 169 1.58 6.53 0.10
C LEU A 169 1.54 6.86 -1.39
N GLY A 170 0.79 7.87 -1.80
CA GLY A 170 0.76 8.37 -3.16
C GLY A 170 2.13 8.82 -3.68
N PHE A 171 2.88 9.58 -2.89
CA PHE A 171 4.26 9.92 -3.22
C PHE A 171 5.15 8.68 -3.32
N HIS A 172 5.03 7.74 -2.39
CA HIS A 172 5.76 6.48 -2.43
C HIS A 172 5.47 5.70 -3.72
N LEU A 173 4.20 5.57 -4.11
CA LEU A 173 3.75 4.88 -5.32
C LEU A 173 4.21 5.58 -6.60
N PHE A 174 4.13 6.91 -6.67
CA PHE A 174 4.56 7.70 -7.83
C PHE A 174 6.02 7.39 -8.21
N HIS A 175 6.90 7.26 -7.21
CA HIS A 175 8.30 6.88 -7.43
C HIS A 175 8.48 5.38 -7.62
N ALA A 176 7.90 4.57 -6.74
CA ALA A 176 8.08 3.12 -6.74
C ALA A 176 7.64 2.50 -8.07
N PHE A 177 6.54 2.97 -8.65
CA PHE A 177 6.04 2.47 -9.93
C PHE A 177 7.08 2.65 -11.03
N GLN A 178 7.59 3.87 -11.23
CA GLN A 178 8.59 4.16 -12.25
C GLN A 178 9.91 3.39 -12.00
N SER A 179 10.36 3.32 -10.75
CA SER A 179 11.59 2.60 -10.36
C SER A 179 11.49 1.10 -10.59
N ALA A 180 10.32 0.50 -10.41
CA ALA A 180 10.10 -0.92 -10.69
C ALA A 180 10.32 -1.23 -12.18
N PHE A 181 9.68 -0.50 -13.10
CA PHE A 181 9.84 -0.71 -14.54
C PHE A 181 11.26 -0.43 -15.04
N GLN A 182 11.96 0.54 -14.44
CA GLN A 182 13.38 0.76 -14.72
C GLN A 182 14.24 -0.46 -14.33
N THR A 183 13.93 -1.10 -13.19
CA THR A 183 14.63 -2.30 -12.73
C THR A 183 14.46 -3.48 -13.67
N PHE A 184 13.29 -3.63 -14.31
CA PHE A 184 13.05 -4.64 -15.35
C PHE A 184 13.65 -4.29 -16.72
N GLY A 185 14.32 -3.13 -16.86
CA GLY A 185 14.95 -2.72 -18.11
C GLY A 185 14.00 -2.04 -19.11
N PHE A 186 12.77 -1.70 -18.72
CA PHE A 186 11.81 -1.01 -19.60
C PHE A 186 12.07 0.51 -19.74
N SER A 187 13.27 0.98 -19.40
CA SER A 187 13.66 2.38 -19.53
C SER A 187 14.06 2.70 -20.97
N HIS A 188 13.11 3.24 -21.75
CA HIS A 188 13.32 3.59 -23.16
C HIS A 188 12.55 4.86 -23.55
N LYS A 189 13.11 5.71 -24.41
CA LYS A 189 12.51 7.02 -24.81
C LYS A 189 11.05 6.90 -25.27
N LYS A 190 10.68 5.78 -25.90
CA LYS A 190 9.32 5.50 -26.41
C LYS A 190 8.30 5.14 -25.31
N TYR A 191 8.67 4.31 -24.33
CA TYR A 191 7.71 3.74 -23.37
C TYR A 191 7.80 4.39 -21.98
N THR A 192 8.94 4.98 -21.62
CA THR A 192 9.12 5.67 -20.33
C THR A 192 8.07 6.76 -20.10
N PRO A 193 7.69 7.62 -21.06
CA PRO A 193 6.63 8.62 -20.84
C PRO A 193 5.30 7.98 -20.47
N CYS A 194 4.89 6.91 -21.17
CA CYS A 194 3.66 6.17 -20.87
C CYS A 194 3.69 5.56 -19.47
N ILE A 195 4.78 4.86 -19.09
CA ILE A 195 4.95 4.27 -17.76
C ILE A 195 4.85 5.33 -16.67
N LYS A 196 5.45 6.50 -16.88
CA LYS A 196 5.36 7.63 -15.95
C LYS A 196 3.91 8.09 -15.80
N THR A 197 3.20 8.34 -16.91
CA THR A 197 1.80 8.78 -16.90
C THR A 197 0.90 7.78 -16.20
N VAL A 198 1.02 6.48 -16.52
CA VAL A 198 0.26 5.42 -15.85
C VAL A 198 0.55 5.40 -14.35
N GLY A 199 1.82 5.51 -13.96
CA GLY A 199 2.19 5.58 -12.55
C GLY A 199 1.59 6.78 -11.81
N VAL A 200 1.51 7.95 -12.47
CA VAL A 200 0.83 9.13 -11.91
C VAL A 200 -0.66 8.88 -11.73
N ILE A 201 -1.34 8.41 -12.78
CA ILE A 201 -2.77 8.13 -12.74
C ILE A 201 -3.08 7.12 -11.63
N TYR A 202 -2.30 6.04 -11.56
CA TYR A 202 -2.44 5.03 -10.53
C TYR A 202 -2.29 5.62 -9.12
N ALA A 203 -1.25 6.41 -8.87
CA ALA A 203 -1.03 7.05 -7.56
C ALA A 203 -2.20 7.98 -7.19
N LEU A 204 -2.71 8.77 -8.14
CA LEU A 204 -3.86 9.65 -7.91
C LEU A 204 -5.14 8.86 -7.60
N ILE A 205 -5.40 7.75 -8.30
CA ILE A 205 -6.54 6.87 -8.02
C ILE A 205 -6.46 6.36 -6.57
N ILE A 206 -5.29 5.89 -6.13
CA ILE A 206 -5.11 5.39 -4.77
C ILE A 206 -5.32 6.52 -3.74
N ILE A 207 -4.69 7.68 -3.91
CA ILE A 207 -4.84 8.81 -2.98
C ILE A 207 -6.29 9.25 -2.89
N PHE A 208 -6.91 9.58 -4.02
CA PHE A 208 -8.26 10.14 -4.04
C PHE A 208 -9.30 9.10 -3.66
N GLY A 209 -9.17 7.85 -4.12
CA GLY A 209 -10.12 6.78 -3.79
C GLY A 209 -10.21 6.55 -2.28
N TYR A 210 -9.09 6.30 -1.60
CA TYR A 210 -9.11 6.07 -0.15
C TYR A 210 -9.47 7.33 0.63
N SER A 211 -9.02 8.51 0.19
CA SER A 211 -9.38 9.78 0.84
C SER A 211 -10.87 10.07 0.73
N LEU A 212 -11.48 9.77 -0.43
CA LEU A 212 -12.91 9.95 -0.65
C LEU A 212 -13.74 9.09 0.30
N ILE A 213 -13.37 7.81 0.49
CA ILE A 213 -14.04 6.92 1.44
C ILE A 213 -14.03 7.52 2.85
N ALA A 214 -12.85 7.92 3.34
CA ALA A 214 -12.71 8.50 4.68
C ALA A 214 -13.52 9.80 4.85
N LEU A 215 -13.47 10.70 3.86
CA LEU A 215 -14.17 11.98 3.90
C LEU A 215 -15.68 11.82 3.80
N VAL A 216 -16.18 10.96 2.90
CA VAL A 216 -17.62 10.71 2.73
C VAL A 216 -18.20 10.14 4.02
N ILE A 217 -17.56 9.13 4.62
CA ILE A 217 -18.03 8.54 5.88
C ILE A 217 -18.04 9.59 6.99
N TYR A 218 -16.98 10.41 7.10
CA TYR A 218 -16.88 11.41 8.15
C TYR A 218 -17.95 12.52 8.02
N LEU A 219 -18.13 13.06 6.81
CA LEU A 219 -18.98 14.24 6.56
C LEU A 219 -20.46 13.90 6.40
N SER A 220 -20.79 12.69 5.94
CA SER A 220 -22.18 12.30 5.71
C SER A 220 -22.85 11.84 7.01
N PRO A 221 -24.03 12.36 7.36
CA PRO A 221 -24.79 11.92 8.53
C PRO A 221 -25.44 10.54 8.35
N ASN A 222 -25.44 10.00 7.12
CA ASN A 222 -26.09 8.73 6.78
C ASN A 222 -25.20 7.49 7.04
N TYR A 223 -24.04 7.70 7.65
CA TYR A 223 -23.11 6.67 8.14
C TYR A 223 -22.90 6.85 9.63
#